data_AF-A0A8H6SSG8-F1
#
_entry.id   AF-A0A8H6SSG8-F1
#
_cell.length_a   1.000
_cell.length_b   1.000
_cell.length_c   1.000
_cell.angle_alpha   90.00
_cell.angle_beta   90.00
_cell.angle_gamma   90.00
#
_symmetry.space_group_name_H-M   'P 1'
#
loop_
_entity.id
_entity.type
_entity.pdbx_description
1 polymer ?
#
loop_
_entity_poly.entity_id
_entity_poly.type
_entity_poly.pdbx_seq_one_letter_code
_entity_poly.pdbx_strand_id
1 'polypeptide(L)'
;MAAIPLEDALRALRVVNEVVNPDDDFYTIAGAEETIGLADAKRKKELAELHANLKALSKIRDAARVSATRPASVPSAEAHATTMNDLEGTDLSLMKSIQEAEALVASREGELAALKEEARQLEDYDAAAEHEKELDGAALRLSIYKQLGFQPVLDKHGDLVKMLVTSQSGDIHIVEFSDRIPDQEHTATLWKRACS
;
A
#
# COMPACT_ATOMS: atom_id res chain seq x y z
N MET A 1 37.38 -67.05 -95.78
CA MET A 1 37.55 -67.51 -94.39
C MET A 1 38.64 -68.55 -94.40
N ALA A 2 39.82 -68.23 -93.86
CA ALA A 2 40.96 -69.16 -93.87
C ALA A 2 40.68 -70.32 -92.91
N ALA A 3 40.79 -71.55 -93.39
CA ALA A 3 40.62 -72.76 -92.60
C ALA A 3 41.84 -72.93 -91.70
N ILE A 4 41.63 -72.92 -90.38
CA ILE A 4 42.70 -73.17 -89.40
C ILE A 4 43.10 -74.65 -89.53
N PRO A 5 44.40 -74.97 -89.65
CA PRO A 5 44.86 -76.36 -89.69
C PRO A 5 44.53 -77.07 -88.38
N LEU A 6 44.04 -78.30 -88.49
CA LEU A 6 43.46 -79.09 -87.38
C LEU A 6 44.44 -79.29 -86.20
N GLU A 7 45.74 -79.41 -86.49
CA GLU A 7 46.77 -79.58 -85.47
C GLU A 7 46.97 -78.33 -84.60
N ASP A 8 46.86 -77.13 -85.19
CA ASP A 8 46.96 -75.88 -84.45
C ASP A 8 45.70 -75.65 -83.60
N ALA A 9 44.53 -76.06 -84.11
CA ALA A 9 43.29 -76.05 -83.33
C ALA A 9 43.34 -77.02 -82.13
N LEU A 10 43.88 -78.23 -82.32
CA LEU A 10 44.06 -79.22 -81.24
C LEU A 10 45.07 -78.75 -80.19
N ARG A 11 46.17 -78.12 -80.62
CA ARG A 11 47.16 -77.54 -79.70
C ARG A 11 46.57 -76.39 -78.89
N ALA A 12 45.81 -75.51 -79.54
CA ALA A 12 45.12 -74.42 -78.86
C ALA A 12 44.09 -74.93 -77.83
N LEU A 13 43.31 -75.95 -78.19
CA LEU A 13 42.35 -76.58 -77.28
C LEU A 13 43.04 -77.23 -76.06
N ARG A 14 44.20 -77.84 -76.25
CA ARG A 14 44.96 -78.44 -75.15
C ARG A 14 45.51 -77.39 -74.18
N VAL A 15 46.04 -76.29 -74.72
CA VAL A 15 46.50 -75.14 -73.91
C VAL A 15 45.33 -74.53 -73.14
N VAL A 16 44.16 -74.37 -73.78
CA VAL A 16 42.96 -73.87 -73.10
C VAL A 16 42.51 -74.81 -71.98
N ASN A 17 42.54 -76.13 -72.20
CA ASN A 17 42.16 -77.11 -71.19
C ASN A 17 43.15 -77.20 -70.01
N GLU A 18 44.43 -76.84 -70.22
CA GLU A 18 45.43 -76.78 -69.15
C GLU A 18 45.35 -75.48 -68.34
N VAL A 19 44.84 -74.39 -68.95
CA VAL A 19 44.71 -73.07 -68.30
C VAL A 19 43.36 -72.93 -67.57
N VAL A 20 42.31 -73.60 -68.05
CA VAL A 20 40.97 -73.53 -67.45
C VAL A 20 40.80 -74.65 -66.43
N ASN A 21 40.81 -74.30 -65.14
CA ASN A 21 40.43 -75.20 -64.06
C ASN A 21 39.02 -74.83 -63.54
N PRO A 22 37.97 -75.52 -64.00
CA PRO A 22 36.59 -75.18 -63.63
C PRO A 22 36.30 -75.38 -62.14
N ASP A 23 37.04 -76.25 -61.45
CA ASP A 23 36.85 -76.50 -60.02
C ASP A 23 37.37 -75.30 -59.19
N ASP A 24 38.53 -74.75 -59.54
CA ASP A 24 39.11 -73.56 -58.88
C ASP A 24 38.24 -72.32 -59.12
N ASP A 25 37.73 -72.15 -60.35
CA ASP A 25 36.80 -71.07 -60.69
C ASP A 25 35.49 -71.20 -59.90
N PHE A 26 34.97 -72.43 -59.75
CA PHE A 26 33.78 -72.69 -58.94
C PHE A 26 33.99 -72.32 -57.46
N TYR A 27 35.10 -72.74 -56.84
CA TYR A 27 35.41 -72.38 -55.45
C TYR A 27 35.60 -70.86 -55.28
N THR A 28 36.20 -70.20 -56.27
CA THR A 28 36.38 -68.75 -56.27
C THR A 28 35.04 -68.02 -56.34
N ILE A 29 34.12 -68.47 -57.22
CA ILE A 29 32.78 -67.90 -57.35
C ILE A 29 31.96 -68.17 -56.08
N ALA A 30 31.98 -69.39 -55.55
CA ALA A 30 31.26 -69.74 -54.32
C ALA A 30 31.75 -68.93 -53.12
N GLY A 31 33.07 -68.73 -52.98
CA GLY A 31 33.64 -67.86 -51.95
C GLY A 31 33.27 -66.38 -52.16
N ALA A 32 33.24 -65.91 -53.40
CA ALA A 32 32.79 -64.56 -53.72
C ALA A 32 31.30 -64.37 -53.35
N GLU A 33 30.44 -65.33 -53.68
CA GLU A 33 29.01 -65.30 -53.32
C GLU A 33 28.80 -65.28 -51.81
N GLU A 34 29.56 -66.08 -51.05
CA GLU A 34 29.50 -66.08 -49.59
C GLU A 34 29.93 -64.71 -49.02
N THR A 35 31.05 -64.15 -49.50
CA THR A 35 31.52 -62.85 -49.03
C THR A 35 30.55 -61.71 -49.36
N ILE A 36 29.92 -61.75 -50.54
CA ILE A 36 28.86 -60.81 -50.93
C ILE A 36 27.64 -60.98 -50.03
N GLY A 37 27.21 -62.22 -49.78
CA GLY A 37 26.09 -62.52 -48.88
C GLY A 37 26.32 -62.00 -47.45
N LEU A 38 27.53 -62.18 -46.91
CA LEU A 38 27.93 -61.64 -45.61
C LEU A 38 27.95 -60.10 -45.59
N ALA A 39 28.49 -59.48 -46.64
CA ALA A 39 28.53 -58.03 -46.77
C ALA A 39 27.11 -57.42 -46.86
N ASP A 40 26.21 -58.05 -47.60
CA ASP A 40 24.81 -57.62 -47.72
C ASP A 40 24.05 -57.79 -46.40
N ALA A 41 24.26 -58.90 -45.69
CA ALA A 41 23.68 -59.11 -44.37
C ALA A 41 24.15 -58.04 -43.37
N LYS A 42 25.45 -57.73 -43.37
CA LYS A 42 26.02 -56.66 -42.56
C LYS A 42 25.43 -55.29 -42.91
N ARG A 43 25.36 -54.96 -44.20
CA ARG A 43 24.79 -53.68 -44.68
C ARG A 43 23.32 -53.54 -44.31
N LYS A 44 22.52 -54.61 -44.43
CA LYS A 44 21.11 -54.62 -44.01
C LYS A 44 20.97 -54.40 -42.51
N LYS A 45 21.82 -55.02 -41.70
CA LYS A 45 21.84 -54.84 -40.24
C LYS A 45 22.19 -53.39 -39.87
N GLU A 46 23.25 -52.84 -40.46
CA GLU A 46 23.67 -51.44 -40.25
C GLU A 46 22.56 -50.46 -40.65
N LEU A 47 21.92 -50.67 -41.80
CA LEU A 47 20.78 -49.84 -42.22
C LEU A 47 19.61 -49.92 -41.24
N ALA A 48 19.28 -51.12 -40.75
CA ALA A 48 18.22 -51.30 -39.76
C ALA A 48 18.54 -50.58 -38.43
N GLU A 49 19.79 -50.68 -37.96
CA GLU A 49 20.27 -49.99 -36.75
C GLU A 49 20.24 -48.47 -36.93
N LEU A 50 20.72 -47.95 -38.07
CA LEU A 50 20.66 -46.52 -38.37
C LEU A 50 19.22 -46.00 -38.45
N HIS A 51 18.31 -46.75 -39.07
CA HIS A 51 16.89 -46.40 -39.12
C HIS A 51 16.25 -46.40 -37.73
N ALA A 52 16.58 -47.39 -36.89
CA ALA A 52 16.11 -47.45 -35.51
C ALA A 52 16.62 -46.24 -34.70
N ASN A 53 17.90 -45.90 -34.84
CA ASN A 53 18.52 -44.75 -34.19
C ASN A 53 17.90 -43.42 -34.66
N LEU A 54 17.68 -43.25 -35.96
CA LEU A 54 17.00 -42.07 -36.51
C LEU A 54 15.61 -41.93 -35.89
N LYS A 55 14.82 -43.01 -35.86
CA LYS A 55 13.47 -43.01 -35.28
C LYS A 55 13.49 -42.66 -33.79
N ALA A 56 14.46 -43.17 -33.03
CA ALA A 56 14.62 -42.84 -31.62
C ALA A 56 14.98 -41.36 -31.43
N LEU A 57 15.95 -40.84 -32.18
CA LEU A 57 16.35 -39.43 -32.12
C LEU A 57 15.22 -38.48 -32.55
N SER A 58 14.42 -38.85 -33.55
CA SER A 58 13.25 -38.06 -33.96
C SER A 58 12.23 -37.95 -32.83
N LYS A 59 11.94 -39.05 -32.12
CA LYS A 59 11.04 -39.02 -30.96
C LYS A 59 11.55 -38.13 -29.84
N ILE A 60 12.86 -38.22 -29.54
CA ILE A 60 13.49 -37.37 -28.53
C ILE A 60 13.41 -35.89 -28.94
N ARG A 61 13.68 -35.58 -30.22
CA ARG A 61 13.55 -34.24 -30.77
C ARG A 61 12.12 -33.72 -30.66
N ASP A 62 11.13 -34.53 -30.98
CA ASP A 62 9.72 -34.12 -30.90
C ASP A 62 9.30 -33.88 -29.45
N ALA A 63 9.70 -34.75 -28.53
CA ALA A 63 9.49 -34.55 -27.10
C ALA A 63 10.18 -33.28 -26.59
N ALA A 64 11.44 -33.04 -26.99
CA ALA A 64 12.17 -31.83 -26.65
C ALA A 64 11.52 -30.58 -27.27
N ARG A 65 10.99 -30.66 -28.49
CA ARG A 65 10.26 -29.56 -29.15
C ARG A 65 8.99 -29.22 -28.39
N VAL A 66 8.20 -30.22 -28.01
CA VAL A 66 6.98 -30.05 -27.19
C VAL A 66 7.33 -29.47 -25.82
N SER A 67 8.44 -29.90 -25.22
CA SER A 67 8.92 -29.37 -23.93
C SER A 67 9.50 -27.96 -24.02
N ALA A 68 10.12 -27.60 -25.15
CA ALA A 68 10.73 -26.29 -25.38
C ALA A 68 9.69 -25.25 -25.82
N THR A 69 8.58 -25.67 -26.42
CA THR A 69 7.43 -24.80 -26.64
C THR A 69 6.74 -24.51 -25.32
N ARG A 70 6.41 -23.23 -25.08
CA ARG A 70 5.67 -22.80 -23.90
C ARG A 70 4.37 -23.62 -23.80
N PRO A 71 4.09 -24.32 -22.69
CA PRO A 71 2.85 -25.07 -22.55
C PRO A 71 1.65 -24.12 -22.66
N ALA A 72 0.59 -24.58 -23.31
CA ALA A 72 -0.63 -23.80 -23.55
C ALA A 72 -1.37 -23.38 -22.27
N SER A 73 -0.98 -23.91 -21.11
CA SER A 73 -1.48 -23.48 -19.79
C SER A 73 -0.86 -22.16 -19.30
N VAL A 74 0.27 -21.75 -19.86
CA VAL A 74 0.95 -20.51 -19.48
C VAL A 74 0.49 -19.42 -20.45
N PRO A 75 0.07 -18.23 -19.96
CA PRO A 75 -0.31 -17.10 -20.81
C PRO A 75 0.74 -16.81 -21.90
N SER A 76 0.38 -16.17 -23.01
CA SER A 76 1.38 -15.71 -23.99
C SER A 76 2.34 -14.69 -23.35
N ALA A 77 3.50 -14.43 -23.98
CA ALA A 77 4.45 -13.45 -23.45
C ALA A 77 3.81 -12.06 -23.34
N GLU A 78 3.01 -11.71 -24.34
CA GLU A 78 2.21 -10.48 -24.38
C GLU A 78 1.15 -10.47 -23.27
N ALA A 79 0.36 -11.53 -23.14
CA ALA A 79 -0.66 -11.60 -22.09
C ALA A 79 -0.06 -11.52 -20.68
N HIS A 80 1.09 -12.14 -20.46
CA HIS A 80 1.83 -12.02 -19.20
C HIS A 80 2.31 -10.58 -18.95
N ALA A 81 2.86 -9.91 -19.98
CA ALA A 81 3.30 -8.52 -19.86
C ALA A 81 2.13 -7.58 -19.56
N THR A 82 0.98 -7.77 -20.21
CA THR A 82 -0.25 -7.02 -19.90
C THR A 82 -0.67 -7.25 -18.45
N THR A 83 -0.73 -8.50 -17.99
CA THR A 83 -1.09 -8.77 -16.59
C THR A 83 -0.10 -8.19 -15.58
N MET A 84 1.20 -8.13 -15.92
CA MET A 84 2.22 -7.53 -15.08
C MET A 84 2.01 -6.01 -14.97
N ASN A 85 1.79 -5.34 -16.10
CA ASN A 85 1.50 -3.91 -16.11
C ASN A 85 0.19 -3.57 -15.38
N ASP A 86 -0.84 -4.41 -15.52
CA ASP A 86 -2.10 -4.23 -14.80
C ASP A 86 -1.89 -4.36 -13.29
N LEU A 87 -1.11 -5.37 -12.85
CA LEU A 87 -0.77 -5.56 -11.44
C LEU A 87 0.05 -4.38 -10.90
N GLU A 88 1.06 -3.91 -11.63
CA GLU A 88 1.83 -2.72 -11.26
C GLU A 88 0.93 -1.47 -11.12
N GLY A 89 -0.03 -1.31 -12.04
CA GLY A 89 -1.04 -0.25 -11.96
C GLY A 89 -1.91 -0.37 -10.70
N THR A 90 -2.33 -1.58 -10.34
CA THR A 90 -3.10 -1.79 -9.10
C THR A 90 -2.28 -1.55 -7.84
N ASP A 91 -1.01 -1.94 -7.82
CA ASP A 91 -0.12 -1.73 -6.68
C ASP A 91 0.08 -0.24 -6.40
N LEU A 92 0.40 0.54 -7.44
CA LEU A 92 0.53 2.00 -7.32
C LEU A 92 -0.77 2.67 -6.84
N SER A 93 -1.92 2.20 -7.32
CA SER A 93 -3.23 2.70 -6.88
C SER A 93 -3.50 2.38 -5.40
N LEU A 94 -3.18 1.16 -4.96
CA LEU A 94 -3.32 0.75 -3.57
C LEU A 94 -2.39 1.52 -2.65
N MET A 95 -1.11 1.67 -3.03
CA MET A 95 -0.15 2.48 -2.27
C MET A 95 -0.64 3.93 -2.10
N LYS A 96 -1.17 4.53 -3.17
CA LYS A 96 -1.74 5.88 -3.09
C LYS A 96 -2.96 5.93 -2.17
N SER A 97 -3.86 4.96 -2.27
CA SER A 97 -5.04 4.89 -1.41
C SER A 97 -4.67 4.69 0.07
N ILE A 98 -3.63 3.91 0.36
CA ILE A 98 -3.11 3.74 1.72
C ILE A 98 -2.56 5.06 2.23
N GLN A 99 -1.74 5.75 1.43
CA GLN A 99 -1.18 7.04 1.81
C GLN A 99 -2.26 8.10 2.08
N GLU A 100 -3.32 8.14 1.25
CA GLU A 100 -4.46 9.03 1.47
C GLU A 100 -5.22 8.70 2.76
N ALA A 101 -5.40 7.40 3.06
CA ALA A 101 -6.04 6.96 4.31
C ALA A 101 -5.19 7.29 5.54
N GLU A 102 -3.87 7.10 5.48
CA GLU A 102 -2.93 7.46 6.55
C GLU A 102 -2.92 8.97 6.80
N ALA A 103 -2.91 9.78 5.74
CA ALA A 103 -3.00 11.24 5.86
C ALA A 103 -4.31 11.68 6.53
N LEU A 104 -5.43 11.04 6.18
CA LEU A 104 -6.71 11.32 6.81
C LEU A 104 -6.71 10.95 8.30
N VAL A 105 -6.15 9.81 8.67
CA VAL A 105 -6.02 9.39 10.07
C VAL A 105 -5.17 10.40 10.84
N ALA A 106 -4.00 10.77 10.32
CA ALA A 106 -3.13 11.76 10.96
C ALA A 106 -3.84 13.12 11.16
N SER A 107 -4.64 13.56 10.18
CA SER A 107 -5.44 14.79 10.31
C SER A 107 -6.48 14.66 11.43
N ARG A 108 -7.20 13.54 11.51
CA ARG A 108 -8.23 13.31 12.54
C ARG A 108 -7.63 13.15 13.93
N GLU A 109 -6.48 12.51 14.04
CA GLU A 109 -5.75 12.40 15.31
C GLU A 109 -5.28 13.78 15.80
N GLY A 110 -4.82 14.65 14.88
CA GLY A 110 -4.48 16.04 15.19
C GLY A 110 -5.68 16.85 15.68
N GLU A 111 -6.82 16.75 15.00
CA GLU A 111 -8.08 17.39 15.42
C GLU A 111 -8.54 16.88 16.79
N LEU A 112 -8.48 15.58 17.01
CA LEU A 112 -8.87 14.94 18.26
C LEU A 112 -7.95 15.40 19.42
N ALA A 113 -6.65 15.50 19.17
CA ALA A 113 -5.70 16.05 20.15
C ALA A 113 -6.00 17.51 20.49
N ALA A 114 -6.31 18.35 19.49
CA ALA A 114 -6.68 19.74 19.70
C ALA A 114 -7.98 19.89 20.52
N LEU A 115 -9.02 19.11 20.17
CA LEU A 115 -10.29 19.11 20.89
C LEU A 115 -10.17 18.59 22.32
N LYS A 116 -9.30 17.61 22.57
CA LYS A 116 -9.00 17.13 23.93
C LYS A 116 -8.33 18.21 24.76
N GLU A 117 -7.40 18.96 24.18
CA GLU A 117 -6.74 20.07 24.86
C GLU A 117 -7.73 21.20 25.18
N GLU A 118 -8.58 21.57 24.22
CA GLU A 118 -9.64 22.56 24.45
C GLU A 118 -10.64 22.11 25.52
N ALA A 119 -11.06 20.84 25.50
CA ALA A 119 -11.94 20.28 26.53
C ALA A 119 -11.30 20.35 27.92
N ARG A 120 -10.00 20.03 28.04
CA ARG A 120 -9.27 20.17 29.30
C ARG A 120 -9.21 21.62 29.76
N GLN A 121 -8.93 22.55 28.85
CA GLN A 121 -8.91 23.98 29.18
C GLN A 121 -10.27 24.48 29.69
N LEU A 122 -11.37 23.98 29.12
CA LEU A 122 -12.72 24.29 29.57
C LEU A 122 -13.06 23.62 30.91
N GLU A 123 -12.61 22.40 31.16
CA GLU A 123 -12.76 21.72 32.46
C GLU A 123 -12.01 22.46 33.58
N ASP A 124 -10.83 23.00 33.28
CA ASP A 124 -10.03 23.79 34.20
C ASP A 124 -10.56 25.23 34.37
N TYR A 125 -11.45 25.70 33.49
CA TYR A 125 -11.99 27.06 33.50
C TYR A 125 -13.13 27.21 34.52
N ASP A 126 -12.81 27.79 35.69
CA ASP A 126 -13.82 28.19 36.68
C ASP A 126 -14.37 29.59 36.40
N ALA A 127 -15.52 29.63 35.71
CA ALA A 127 -16.23 30.85 35.40
C ALA A 127 -16.67 31.65 36.64
N ALA A 128 -16.89 31.01 37.79
CA ALA A 128 -17.29 31.71 39.01
C ALA A 128 -16.12 32.48 39.62
N ALA A 129 -14.93 31.88 39.62
CA ALA A 129 -13.72 32.52 40.13
C ALA A 129 -13.25 33.70 39.26
N GLU A 130 -13.37 33.60 37.93
CA GLU A 130 -13.02 34.72 37.03
C GLU A 130 -14.04 35.87 37.14
N HIS A 131 -15.34 35.56 37.23
CA HIS A 131 -16.36 36.59 37.39
C HIS A 131 -16.29 37.28 38.78
N GLU A 132 -15.81 36.59 39.82
CA GLU A 132 -15.54 37.18 41.13
C GLU A 132 -14.32 38.12 41.12
N LYS A 133 -13.31 37.87 40.27
CA LYS A 133 -12.20 38.81 40.06
C LYS A 133 -12.61 40.04 39.25
N GLU A 134 -13.47 39.86 38.26
CA GLU A 134 -13.88 40.94 37.35
C GLU A 134 -14.98 41.83 37.91
N LEU A 135 -15.93 41.28 38.69
CA LEU A 135 -16.87 42.11 39.44
C LEU A 135 -16.28 42.56 40.76
N ASP A 136 -15.90 43.84 40.82
CA ASP A 136 -15.74 44.53 42.09
C ASP A 136 -17.09 44.57 42.84
N GLY A 137 -17.29 43.60 43.72
CA GLY A 137 -18.49 43.50 44.55
C GLY A 137 -18.73 44.74 45.40
N ALA A 138 -17.69 45.54 45.70
CA ALA A 138 -17.86 46.83 46.36
C ALA A 138 -18.47 47.86 45.42
N ALA A 139 -18.00 47.96 44.17
CA ALA A 139 -18.59 48.83 43.15
C ALA A 139 -20.07 48.49 42.86
N LEU A 140 -20.42 47.21 42.80
CA LEU A 140 -21.81 46.78 42.61
C LEU A 140 -22.69 47.13 43.81
N ARG A 141 -22.23 46.90 45.04
CA ARG A 141 -22.96 47.30 46.24
C ARG A 141 -23.14 48.82 46.31
N LEU A 142 -22.09 49.58 45.98
CA LEU A 142 -22.15 51.05 45.91
C LEU A 142 -23.13 51.54 44.85
N SER A 143 -23.20 50.89 43.68
CA SER A 143 -24.16 51.27 42.64
C SER A 143 -25.60 50.97 43.06
N ILE A 144 -25.85 49.84 43.72
CA ILE A 144 -27.15 49.49 44.31
C ILE A 144 -27.56 50.51 45.35
N TYR A 145 -26.68 50.88 46.29
CA TYR A 145 -27.00 51.89 47.31
C TYR A 145 -27.25 53.27 46.71
N LYS A 146 -26.51 53.65 45.68
CA LYS A 146 -26.74 54.90 44.94
C LYS A 146 -28.08 54.91 44.22
N GLN A 147 -28.50 53.78 43.63
CA GLN A 147 -29.81 53.63 42.98
C GLN A 147 -30.96 53.63 43.99
N LEU A 148 -30.73 53.09 45.19
CA LEU A 148 -31.66 53.19 46.33
C LEU A 148 -31.76 54.60 46.92
N GLY A 149 -30.97 55.56 46.42
CA GLY A 149 -31.05 56.95 46.81
C GLY A 149 -30.11 57.36 47.94
N PHE A 150 -29.21 56.47 48.38
CA PHE A 150 -28.21 56.78 49.40
C PHE A 150 -26.93 57.29 48.73
N GLN A 151 -26.60 58.56 48.97
CA GLN A 151 -25.39 59.17 48.45
C GLN A 151 -24.51 59.67 49.62
N PRO A 152 -23.35 59.04 49.85
CA PRO A 152 -22.43 59.49 50.88
C PRO A 152 -21.71 60.77 50.45
N VAL A 153 -21.58 61.72 51.37
CA VAL A 153 -20.76 62.92 51.22
C VAL A 153 -19.55 62.76 52.13
N LEU A 154 -18.39 62.62 51.50
CA LEU A 154 -17.10 62.45 52.17
C LEU A 154 -16.41 63.80 52.34
N ASP A 155 -15.64 63.96 53.43
CA ASP A 155 -14.74 65.10 53.60
C ASP A 155 -13.49 64.95 52.72
N LYS A 156 -12.65 65.99 52.66
CA LYS A 156 -11.34 66.02 51.99
C LYS A 156 -10.38 64.93 52.48
N HIS A 157 -10.64 64.35 53.65
CA HIS A 157 -9.87 63.27 54.25
C HIS A 157 -10.45 61.86 53.97
N GLY A 158 -11.60 61.78 53.28
CA GLY A 158 -12.26 60.51 52.96
C GLY A 158 -13.23 59.99 54.02
N ASP A 159 -13.42 60.72 55.12
CA ASP A 159 -14.34 60.37 56.19
C ASP A 159 -15.79 60.73 55.84
N LEU A 160 -16.75 59.90 56.24
CA LEU A 160 -18.17 60.09 55.99
C LEU A 160 -18.75 61.16 56.90
N VAL A 161 -19.09 62.33 56.35
CA VAL A 161 -19.63 63.46 57.13
C VAL A 161 -21.15 63.47 57.11
N LYS A 162 -21.75 63.24 55.93
CA LYS A 162 -23.21 63.33 55.74
C LYS A 162 -23.68 62.27 54.73
N MET A 163 -24.92 61.80 54.88
CA MET A 163 -25.63 61.03 53.88
C MET A 163 -26.74 61.87 53.28
N LEU A 164 -26.81 61.92 51.95
CA LEU A 164 -27.99 62.39 51.25
C LEU A 164 -28.88 61.16 50.98
N VAL A 165 -30.14 61.24 51.35
CA VAL A 165 -31.14 60.20 51.13
C VAL A 165 -32.22 60.79 50.24
N THR A 166 -32.33 60.28 49.01
CA THR A 166 -33.44 60.64 48.11
C THR A 166 -34.60 59.69 48.32
N SER A 167 -35.75 60.23 48.72
CA SER A 167 -36.99 59.47 48.85
C SER A 167 -37.55 59.07 47.48
N GLN A 168 -38.41 58.04 47.46
CA GLN A 168 -39.24 57.68 46.30
C GLN A 168 -40.16 58.83 45.83
N SER A 169 -40.47 59.80 46.70
CA SER A 169 -41.22 61.01 46.36
C SER A 169 -40.40 62.06 45.60
N GLY A 170 -39.07 61.90 45.54
CA GLY A 170 -38.13 62.86 44.95
C GLY A 170 -37.55 63.87 45.94
N ASP A 171 -37.93 63.82 47.22
CA ASP A 171 -37.39 64.70 48.26
C ASP A 171 -35.99 64.27 48.70
N ILE A 172 -35.10 65.25 48.93
CA ILE A 172 -33.70 65.01 49.36
C ILE A 172 -33.56 65.35 50.84
N HIS A 173 -33.23 64.35 51.65
CA HIS A 173 -32.98 64.51 53.08
C HIS A 173 -31.48 64.43 53.38
N ILE A 174 -30.99 65.36 54.20
CA ILE A 174 -29.61 65.39 54.65
C ILE A 174 -29.56 64.83 56.08
N VAL A 175 -28.80 63.75 56.27
CA VAL A 175 -28.53 63.17 57.59
C VAL A 175 -27.05 63.35 57.89
N GLU A 176 -26.75 64.13 58.93
CA GLU A 176 -25.38 64.33 59.39
C GLU A 176 -24.99 63.20 60.35
N PHE A 177 -23.80 62.64 60.16
CA PHE A 177 -23.25 61.66 61.11
C PHE A 177 -22.52 62.41 62.21
N SER A 178 -22.84 62.09 63.46
CA SER A 178 -22.18 62.66 64.62
C SER A 178 -21.86 61.54 65.59
N ASP A 179 -20.66 61.55 66.19
CA ASP A 179 -20.17 60.51 67.12
C ASP A 179 -21.01 60.36 68.41
N ARG A 180 -22.09 61.13 68.56
CA ARG A 180 -22.94 61.18 69.75
C ARG A 180 -24.15 60.26 69.68
N ILE A 181 -24.49 59.74 68.50
CA ILE A 181 -25.67 58.90 68.27
C ILE A 181 -25.18 57.51 67.86
N PRO A 182 -25.75 56.42 68.43
CA PRO A 182 -25.35 55.07 68.06
C PRO A 182 -25.77 54.73 66.62
N ASP A 183 -24.94 53.97 65.91
CA ASP A 183 -25.13 53.59 64.50
C ASP A 183 -26.50 52.97 64.18
N GLN A 184 -27.10 52.31 65.17
CA GLN A 184 -28.43 51.69 65.04
C GLN A 184 -29.55 52.74 64.88
N GLU A 185 -29.45 53.87 65.58
CA GLU A 185 -30.41 54.98 65.47
C GLU A 185 -30.21 55.75 64.15
N HIS A 186 -28.97 55.90 63.70
CA HIS A 186 -28.66 56.44 62.37
C HIS A 186 -29.26 55.57 61.26
N THR A 187 -29.09 54.25 61.34
CA THR A 187 -29.64 53.29 60.37
C THR A 187 -31.17 53.37 60.31
N ALA A 188 -31.83 53.35 61.47
CA ALA A 188 -33.29 53.49 61.53
C ALA A 188 -33.78 54.82 60.94
N THR A 189 -33.05 55.90 61.16
CA THR A 189 -33.37 57.23 60.62
C THR A 189 -33.19 57.27 59.11
N LEU A 190 -32.10 56.71 58.58
CA LEU A 190 -31.82 56.64 57.14
C LEU A 190 -32.91 55.86 56.40
N TRP A 191 -33.29 54.68 56.89
CA TRP A 191 -34.36 53.87 56.30
C TRP A 191 -35.72 54.55 56.40
N LYS A 192 -36.03 55.20 57.53
CA LYS A 192 -37.27 55.96 57.69
C LYS A 192 -37.37 57.11 56.68
N ARG A 193 -36.26 57.77 56.36
CA ARG A 193 -36.21 58.87 55.38
C ARG A 193 -36.21 58.38 53.93
N ALA A 194 -35.69 57.19 53.66
CA ALA A 194 -35.74 56.59 52.31
C ALA A 194 -37.14 56.09 51.94
N CYS A 195 -37.93 55.64 52.92
CA CYS A 195 -39.28 55.12 52.72
C CYS A 195 -40.41 56.14 52.95
N SER A 196 -40.10 57.36 53.41
CA SER A 196 -41.07 58.44 53.65
C SER A 196 -41.33 59.22 52.38
#